data_AF-Q1RDE5-F1
#
_entry.id   AF-Q1RDE5-F1
#
_cell.length_a   1.000
_cell.length_b   1.000
_cell.length_c   1.000
_cell.angle_alpha   90.00
_cell.angle_beta   90.00
_cell.angle_gamma   90.00
#
_symmetry.space_group_name_H-M   'P 1'
#
loop_
_entity.id
_entity.type
_entity.pdbx_description
1 polymer ?
#
loop_
_entity_poly.entity_id
_entity_poly.type
_entity_poly.pdbx_seq_one_letter_code
_entity_poly.pdbx_strand_id
1 'polypeptide(L)'
;MRTPLLECLHMNCIVLLDGPRYGSTLGEVIVSEGLAGHFSLELFAGEPDPREKLTSDIVQPYRLHLLENWYNTDYDCNAWFFGTGDLPRWLEYTKGFKLISRYLVHSHI
;
A
#
# COMPACT_ATOMS: atom_id res chain seq x y z
N MET A 1 -6.90 -27.36 0.03
CA MET A 1 -7.71 -26.13 -0.12
C MET A 1 -6.75 -24.96 -0.01
N ARG A 2 -6.31 -24.42 -1.14
CA ARG A 2 -5.36 -23.30 -1.19
C ARG A 2 -6.19 -22.03 -0.99
N THR A 3 -5.94 -21.29 0.09
CA THR A 3 -6.76 -20.13 0.46
C THR A 3 -6.56 -19.01 -0.57
N PRO A 4 -7.62 -18.38 -1.09
CA PRO A 4 -7.52 -17.31 -2.09
C PRO A 4 -6.67 -16.12 -1.59
N LEU A 5 -6.64 -15.90 -0.27
CA LEU A 5 -5.75 -14.92 0.39
C LEU A 5 -4.26 -15.13 0.11
N LEU A 6 -3.80 -16.39 -0.03
CA LEU A 6 -2.40 -16.70 -0.29
C LEU A 6 -2.02 -16.43 -1.76
N GLU A 7 -2.98 -16.52 -2.68
CA GLU A 7 -2.78 -16.17 -4.09
C GLU A 7 -2.84 -14.65 -4.31
N CYS A 8 -3.69 -13.91 -3.58
CA CYS A 8 -3.65 -12.45 -3.56
C CYS A 8 -2.34 -11.92 -2.95
N LEU A 9 -1.89 -12.53 -1.84
CA LEU A 9 -0.58 -12.23 -1.25
C LEU A 9 0.55 -12.53 -2.24
N HIS A 10 0.47 -13.65 -2.98
CA HIS A 10 1.43 -13.96 -4.04
C HIS A 10 1.34 -13.01 -5.23
N MET A 11 0.17 -12.51 -5.64
CA MET A 11 0.07 -11.59 -6.78
C MET A 11 0.63 -10.21 -6.42
N ASN A 12 0.33 -9.72 -5.22
CA ASN A 12 0.91 -8.48 -4.70
C ASN A 12 2.43 -8.65 -4.52
N CYS A 13 2.88 -9.80 -3.98
CA CYS A 13 4.29 -10.14 -3.89
C CYS A 13 4.97 -10.37 -5.26
N ILE A 14 4.31 -10.90 -6.29
CA ILE A 14 4.91 -11.15 -7.61
C ILE A 14 5.12 -9.83 -8.36
N VAL A 15 4.21 -8.86 -8.21
CA VAL A 15 4.42 -7.49 -8.70
C VAL A 15 5.55 -6.77 -7.94
N LEU A 16 5.73 -7.09 -6.66
CA LEU A 16 6.74 -6.48 -5.78
C LEU A 16 8.14 -7.16 -5.77
N LEU A 17 8.24 -8.45 -6.09
CA LEU A 17 9.46 -9.24 -5.88
C LEU A 17 10.29 -9.47 -7.16
N ASP A 18 9.69 -9.39 -8.36
CA ASP A 18 10.38 -9.73 -9.62
C ASP A 18 10.41 -8.59 -10.67
N GLY A 19 9.94 -7.39 -10.31
CA GLY A 19 9.97 -6.21 -11.18
C GLY A 19 10.30 -4.94 -10.42
N PRO A 20 10.75 -3.86 -11.12
CA PRO A 20 10.93 -2.56 -10.49
C PRO A 20 9.64 -2.19 -9.79
N ARG A 21 9.71 -1.96 -8.47
CA ARG A 21 8.65 -1.31 -7.71
C ARG A 21 8.18 -0.12 -8.55
N TYR A 22 6.93 -0.11 -8.97
CA TYR A 22 6.47 0.90 -9.94
C TYR A 22 6.56 2.29 -9.29
N GLY A 23 7.56 3.06 -9.70
CA GLY A 23 7.88 4.35 -9.12
C GLY A 23 9.37 4.49 -8.83
N SER A 24 9.91 5.69 -9.07
CA SER A 24 11.23 6.10 -8.59
C SER A 24 11.14 6.75 -7.21
N THR A 25 9.95 7.17 -6.79
CA THR A 25 9.71 7.87 -5.52
C THR A 25 8.80 7.07 -4.60
N LEU A 26 8.91 7.32 -3.29
CA LEU A 26 8.03 6.74 -2.27
C LEU A 26 6.54 6.93 -2.61
N GLY A 27 6.15 8.12 -3.06
CA GLY A 27 4.77 8.43 -3.42
C GLY A 27 4.25 7.59 -4.58
N GLU A 28 5.05 7.41 -5.63
CA GLU A 28 4.68 6.57 -6.78
C GLU A 28 4.51 5.10 -6.37
N VAL A 29 5.37 4.60 -5.49
CA VAL A 29 5.26 3.23 -4.99
C VAL A 29 4.01 3.06 -4.13
N ILE A 30 3.71 3.99 -3.21
CA ILE A 30 2.50 3.95 -2.39
C ILE A 30 1.22 3.98 -3.26
N VAL A 31 1.22 4.80 -4.32
CA VAL A 31 0.10 4.87 -5.28
C VAL A 31 -0.07 3.54 -6.01
N SER A 32 1.03 2.97 -6.51
CA SER A 32 1.04 1.69 -7.21
C SER A 32 0.54 0.54 -6.33
N GLU A 33 0.99 0.48 -5.08
CA GLU A 33 0.52 -0.50 -4.09
C GLU A 33 -0.97 -0.35 -3.79
N GLY A 34 -1.45 0.89 -3.64
CA GLY A 34 -2.86 1.17 -3.46
C GLY A 34 -3.71 0.68 -4.63
N LEU A 35 -3.25 0.90 -5.86
CA LEU A 35 -3.93 0.44 -7.07
C LEU A 35 -3.94 -1.08 -7.16
N ALA A 36 -2.83 -1.75 -6.84
CA ALA A 36 -2.74 -3.21 -6.82
C ALA A 36 -3.69 -3.84 -5.79
N GLY A 37 -3.83 -3.22 -4.61
CA GLY A 37 -4.80 -3.62 -3.58
C GLY A 37 -6.25 -3.52 -4.06
N HIS A 38 -6.62 -2.39 -4.67
CA HIS A 38 -7.96 -2.20 -5.25
C HIS A 38 -8.25 -3.14 -6.42
N PHE A 39 -7.28 -3.35 -7.31
CA PHE A 39 -7.41 -4.31 -8.41
C PHE A 39 -7.64 -5.74 -7.88
N SER A 40 -6.90 -6.14 -6.84
CA SER A 40 -7.09 -7.43 -6.19
C SER A 40 -8.47 -7.54 -5.55
N LEU A 41 -8.96 -6.47 -4.93
CA LEU A 41 -10.31 -6.42 -4.35
C LEU A 41 -11.40 -6.61 -5.41
N GLU A 42 -11.28 -5.94 -6.55
CA GLU A 42 -12.22 -6.07 -7.67
C GLU A 42 -12.20 -7.48 -8.28
N LEU A 43 -11.02 -8.07 -8.46
CA LEU A 43 -10.88 -9.38 -9.10
C LEU A 43 -11.45 -10.52 -8.25
N PHE A 44 -11.30 -10.43 -6.93
CA PHE A 44 -11.66 -11.52 -6.02
C PHE A 44 -12.95 -11.26 -5.22
N ALA A 45 -13.61 -10.11 -5.41
CA ALA A 45 -14.85 -9.70 -4.75
C ALA A 45 -14.83 -9.95 -3.23
N GLY A 46 -13.66 -9.69 -2.62
CA GLY A 46 -13.35 -10.09 -1.26
C GLY A 46 -13.32 -8.92 -0.28
N GLU A 47 -12.68 -9.18 0.85
CA GLU A 47 -12.34 -8.16 1.83
C GLU A 47 -10.93 -7.63 1.56
N PRO A 48 -10.64 -6.34 1.85
CA PRO A 48 -9.28 -5.81 1.74
C PRO A 48 -8.31 -6.61 2.61
N ASP A 49 -7.04 -6.64 2.20
CA ASP A 49 -6.00 -7.38 2.89
C ASP A 49 -5.86 -6.86 4.33
N PRO A 50 -5.62 -7.71 5.35
CA PRO A 50 -5.37 -7.26 6.71
C PRO A 50 -4.30 -6.15 6.84
N ARG A 51 -3.32 -6.12 5.93
CA ARG A 51 -2.26 -5.09 5.86
C ARG A 51 -2.77 -3.72 5.42
N GLU A 52 -3.91 -3.67 4.73
CA GLU A 52 -4.57 -2.45 4.24
C GLU A 52 -5.56 -1.88 5.26
N LYS A 53 -5.76 -2.58 6.39
CA LYS A 53 -6.78 -2.31 7.40
C LYS A 53 -6.25 -1.65 8.68
N LEU A 54 -5.07 -1.02 8.66
CA LEU A 54 -4.61 -0.27 9.85
C LEU A 54 -5.62 0.83 10.20
N THR A 55 -5.84 1.01 11.50
CA THR A 55 -6.78 1.99 12.00
C THR A 55 -6.27 3.43 11.78
N SER A 56 -7.19 4.38 11.72
CA SER A 56 -6.84 5.78 11.39
C SER A 56 -5.91 6.39 12.44
N ASP A 57 -6.11 6.08 13.72
CA ASP A 57 -5.29 6.52 14.85
C ASP A 57 -3.81 6.13 14.71
N ILE A 58 -3.51 4.95 14.17
CA ILE A 58 -2.12 4.51 13.90
C ILE A 58 -1.53 5.26 12.71
N VAL A 59 -2.36 5.55 11.71
CA VAL A 59 -1.93 6.01 10.38
C VAL A 59 -1.83 7.55 10.31
N GLN A 60 -2.63 8.27 11.09
CA GLN A 60 -2.71 9.75 11.08
C GLN A 60 -1.39 10.44 11.48
N PRO A 61 -0.68 10.01 12.54
CA PRO A 61 0.55 10.67 12.98
C PRO A 61 1.62 10.76 11.88
N TYR A 62 1.70 9.76 11.02
CA TYR A 62 2.70 9.67 9.95
C TYR A 62 2.33 10.43 8.67
N ARG A 63 1.22 11.19 8.67
CA ARG A 63 0.79 11.94 7.48
C ARG A 63 1.83 12.97 7.04
N LEU A 64 2.42 13.72 7.98
CA LEU A 64 3.41 14.74 7.64
C LEU A 64 4.72 14.11 7.15
N HIS A 65 5.21 13.10 7.87
CA HIS A 65 6.41 12.35 7.49
C HIS A 65 6.33 11.74 6.08
N LEU A 66 5.14 11.28 5.69
CA LEU A 66 4.87 10.75 4.35
C LEU A 66 4.84 11.84 3.27
N LEU A 67 4.32 13.03 3.57
CA LEU A 67 4.34 14.16 2.64
C LEU A 67 5.76 14.68 2.43
N GLU A 68 6.58 14.73 3.49
CA GLU A 68 7.98 15.14 3.43
C GLU A 68 8.82 14.20 2.56
N ASN A 69 8.52 12.89 2.61
CA ASN A 69 9.23 11.88 1.83
C ASN A 69 8.56 11.55 0.49
N TRP A 70 7.49 12.25 0.09
CA TRP A 70 6.67 11.87 -1.05
C TRP A 70 7.47 11.73 -2.36
N TYR A 71 8.41 12.64 -2.59
CA TYR A 71 9.29 12.65 -3.77
C TYR A 71 10.67 12.04 -3.50
N ASN A 72 10.87 11.43 -2.33
CA ASN A 72 12.15 10.83 -1.98
C ASN A 72 12.37 9.56 -2.82
N THR A 73 13.52 9.49 -3.48
CA THR A 73 13.95 8.34 -4.30
C THR A 73 14.88 7.39 -3.55
N ASP A 74 15.45 7.83 -2.42
CA ASP A 74 16.38 7.08 -1.58
C ASP A 74 15.77 6.84 -0.19
N TYR A 75 14.61 6.19 -0.19
CA TYR A 75 13.86 5.87 1.02
C TYR A 75 14.08 4.41 1.42
N ASP A 76 14.07 4.13 2.73
CA ASP A 76 14.20 2.77 3.23
C ASP A 76 12.89 1.99 3.02
N CYS A 77 12.82 1.27 1.90
CA CYS A 77 11.71 0.40 1.57
C CYS A 77 11.36 -0.60 2.68
N ASN A 78 12.34 -1.10 3.43
CA ASN A 78 12.05 -2.06 4.50
C ASN A 78 11.40 -1.37 5.70
N ALA A 79 11.90 -0.18 6.06
CA ALA A 79 11.37 0.60 7.15
C ALA A 79 9.90 0.99 6.94
N TRP A 80 9.56 1.42 5.72
CA TRP A 80 8.21 1.87 5.43
C TRP A 80 7.20 0.73 5.19
N PHE A 81 7.63 -0.42 4.65
CA PHE A 81 6.74 -1.55 4.38
C PHE A 81 6.59 -2.50 5.57
N PHE A 82 7.70 -2.89 6.19
CA PHE A 82 7.73 -3.91 7.24
C PHE A 82 7.75 -3.32 8.65
N GLY A 83 7.97 -2.01 8.75
CA GLY A 83 8.09 -1.29 10.01
C GLY A 83 9.44 -1.54 10.66
N THR A 84 10.26 -0.51 10.77
CA THR A 84 11.48 -0.51 11.59
C THR A 84 11.59 0.79 12.37
N GLY A 85 12.03 0.72 13.64
CA GLY A 85 12.11 1.89 14.52
C GLY A 85 10.74 2.46 14.84
N ASP A 86 10.51 3.72 14.49
CA ASP A 86 9.29 4.48 14.83
C ASP A 86 8.13 4.29 13.83
N LEU A 87 8.34 3.56 12.72
CA LEU A 87 7.30 3.34 11.70
C LEU A 87 6.48 2.07 11.98
N PRO A 88 5.14 2.15 11.98
CA PRO A 88 4.30 1.00 12.17
C PRO A 88 4.36 0.12 10.93
N ARG A 89 4.34 -1.19 11.17
CA ARG A 89 4.26 -2.18 10.10
C ARG A 89 3.01 -1.98 9.25
N TRP A 90 3.14 -2.12 7.93
CA TRP A 90 2.07 -1.99 6.93
C TRP A 90 1.50 -0.58 6.72
N LEU A 91 2.20 0.46 7.20
CA LEU A 91 1.76 1.85 7.05
C LEU A 91 1.46 2.21 5.59
N GLU A 92 2.36 1.84 4.68
CA GLU A 92 2.23 2.14 3.25
C GLU A 92 1.01 1.46 2.62
N TYR A 93 0.83 0.15 2.84
CA TYR A 93 -0.31 -0.61 2.30
C TYR A 93 -1.64 0.07 2.65
N THR A 94 -1.82 0.44 3.92
CA THR A 94 -3.05 1.11 4.35
C THR A 94 -3.16 2.54 3.79
N LYS A 95 -2.06 3.30 3.71
CA LYS A 95 -2.07 4.67 3.17
C LYS A 95 -2.40 4.69 1.68
N GLY A 96 -1.74 3.85 0.89
CA GLY A 96 -1.95 3.69 -0.54
C GLY A 96 -3.37 3.26 -0.83
N PHE A 97 -3.84 2.19 -0.17
CA PHE A 97 -5.20 1.68 -0.34
C PHE A 97 -6.24 2.77 -0.05
N LYS A 98 -6.14 3.48 1.09
CA LYS A 98 -7.07 4.57 1.45
C LYS A 98 -6.97 5.78 0.52
N LEU A 99 -5.79 6.08 -0.01
CA LEU A 99 -5.60 7.17 -0.98
C LEU A 99 -6.35 6.86 -2.26
N ILE A 100 -6.16 5.66 -2.81
CA ILE A 100 -6.86 5.20 -4.01
C ILE A 100 -8.36 5.07 -3.77
N SER A 101 -8.80 4.56 -2.61
CA SER A 101 -10.23 4.52 -2.27
C SER A 101 -10.87 5.91 -2.37
N ARG A 102 -10.21 6.93 -1.83
CA ARG A 102 -10.70 8.31 -1.91
C ARG A 102 -10.70 8.82 -3.35
N TYR A 103 -9.65 8.54 -4.10
CA TYR A 103 -9.55 8.95 -5.50
C TYR A 103 -10.65 8.32 -6.36
N LEU A 104 -10.89 7.02 -6.24
CA LEU A 104 -11.94 6.30 -6.98
C LEU A 104 -13.33 6.84 -6.63
N VAL A 105 -13.63 7.09 -5.35
CA VAL A 105 -14.90 7.73 -4.93
C VAL A 105 -15.08 9.11 -5.55
N HIS A 106 -14.02 9.90 -5.68
CA HIS A 106 -14.08 11.24 -6.30
C HIS A 106 -14.08 11.19 -7.84
N SER A 107 -13.64 10.10 -8.45
CA SER A 107 -13.53 9.94 -9.91
C SER A 107 -14.80 9.38 -10.55
N HIS A 108 -15.80 8.97 -9.75
CA HIS A 108 -17.15 8.61 -10.21
C HIS A 108 -18.03 9.85 -10.50
N ILE A 109 -17.46 10.91 -11.10
CA ILE A 109 -18.19 12.07 -11.65
C ILE A 109 -18.18 11.98 -13.17
#